data_AF-A0A9W6TCP7-F1
#
_entry.id   AF-A0A9W6TCP7-F1
#
_cell.length_a   1.000
_cell.length_b   1.000
_cell.length_c   1.000
_cell.angle_alpha   90.00
_cell.angle_beta   90.00
_cell.angle_gamma   90.00
#
_symmetry.space_group_name_H-M   'P 1'
#
loop_
_entity.id
_entity.type
_entity.pdbx_description
1 polymer ?
#
loop_
_entity_poly.entity_id
_entity_poly.type
_entity_poly.pdbx_seq_one_letter_code
_entity_poly.pdbx_strand_id
1 'polypeptide(L)'
;MGCGLSSEMPAAGQQHKTRSGFQPIPDRYETIGAFKTRLSVISAIGRTLEAFDDDNIIPTFGFGDSTTLGQRCFPFSQGRGCQGFDEVLKRYNEITPQVKLYGPTSFAPVIQEAFRAVQEDPGYHILVIIADGQVNEPTATRNAIVEASNPPLAAIIMVGVGDGPWEMMEEFDDKLPARRFDNFQFVEYNKVLKRNLRNPEAGFAMQALMEIPGECC
;
A
#
# COMPACT_ATOMS: atom_id res chain seq x y z
N MET A 1 -7.81 1.59 -2.78
CA MET A 1 -6.75 1.79 -1.77
C MET A 1 -6.54 0.52 -0.95
N GLY A 2 -5.28 0.13 -0.74
CA GLY A 2 -4.85 -0.97 0.13
C GLY A 2 -4.03 -0.46 1.32
N CYS A 3 -4.45 -0.77 2.54
CA CYS A 3 -3.76 -0.41 3.78
C CYS A 3 -3.12 -1.65 4.41
N GLY A 4 -1.79 -1.69 4.44
CA GLY A 4 -1.01 -2.74 5.08
C GLY A 4 -1.10 -2.65 6.60
N LEU A 5 -1.68 -3.68 7.19
CA LEU A 5 -1.86 -3.87 8.64
C LEU A 5 -0.99 -5.03 9.14
N SER A 6 0.17 -5.22 8.52
CA SER A 6 1.20 -6.17 8.95
C SER A 6 2.11 -5.57 10.01
N SER A 7 2.72 -6.44 10.84
CA SER A 7 3.88 -6.09 11.66
C SER A 7 5.14 -6.58 10.94
N GLU A 8 6.16 -5.73 10.80
CA GLU A 8 7.44 -6.15 10.24
C GLU A 8 7.98 -7.40 10.95
N MET A 9 8.36 -8.42 10.17
CA MET A 9 9.31 -9.42 10.63
C MET A 9 10.72 -8.86 10.36
N PRO A 10 11.59 -8.65 11.36
CA PRO A 10 12.96 -8.25 11.08
C PRO A 10 13.62 -9.27 10.15
N ALA A 11 14.32 -8.76 9.13
CA ALA A 11 15.02 -9.55 8.12
C ALA A 11 15.87 -10.63 8.80
N ALA A 12 15.79 -11.86 8.29
CA ALA A 12 16.54 -13.00 8.79
C ALA A 12 18.06 -12.76 8.61
N GLY A 13 18.68 -12.12 9.61
CA GLY A 13 20.02 -11.57 9.46
C GLY A 13 20.78 -11.32 10.74
N GLN A 14 20.51 -12.07 11.82
CA GLN A 14 21.52 -12.38 12.85
C GLN A 14 21.02 -13.51 13.76
N GLN A 15 21.65 -14.67 13.63
CA GLN A 15 21.41 -15.81 14.49
C GLN A 15 21.85 -15.48 15.92
N HIS A 16 20.91 -15.21 16.81
CA HIS A 16 21.02 -15.63 18.19
C HIS A 16 19.86 -16.57 18.51
N LYS A 17 20.23 -17.83 18.74
CA LYS A 17 19.36 -19.00 18.82
C LYS A 17 18.63 -19.02 20.16
N THR A 18 17.58 -18.22 20.34
CA THR A 18 16.65 -18.39 21.46
C THR A 18 15.47 -19.25 21.04
N ARG A 19 15.40 -20.45 21.63
CA ARG A 19 14.32 -21.42 21.49
C ARG A 19 13.01 -20.86 22.07
N SER A 20 12.21 -20.19 21.25
CA SER A 20 10.74 -20.20 21.27
C SER A 20 10.27 -19.28 20.15
N GLY A 21 9.42 -19.79 19.26
CA GLY A 21 8.98 -19.10 18.03
C GLY A 21 7.97 -17.99 18.27
N PHE A 22 8.25 -17.06 19.18
CA PHE A 22 7.49 -15.83 19.36
C PHE A 22 8.41 -14.63 19.21
N GLN A 23 8.18 -13.82 18.17
CA GLN A 23 8.81 -12.52 18.04
C GLN A 23 8.18 -11.52 19.03
N PRO A 24 8.94 -10.54 19.53
CA PRO A 24 8.40 -9.50 20.39
C PRO A 24 7.35 -8.68 19.65
N ILE A 25 6.24 -8.40 20.33
CA ILE A 25 5.21 -7.48 19.84
C ILE A 25 5.87 -6.10 19.70
N PRO A 26 5.65 -5.35 18.60
CA PRO A 26 6.18 -4.00 18.44
C PRO A 26 5.86 -3.15 19.66
N ASP A 27 6.79 -2.29 20.10
CA ASP A 27 6.50 -1.40 21.22
C ASP A 27 5.28 -0.52 20.84
N ARG A 28 4.46 -0.22 21.84
CA ARG A 28 3.31 0.66 21.72
C ARG A 28 3.69 1.99 21.07
N TYR A 29 4.89 2.50 21.34
CA TYR A 29 5.37 3.76 20.76
C TYR A 29 5.68 3.67 19.27
N GLU A 30 6.31 2.59 18.82
CA GLU A 30 6.55 2.32 17.39
C GLU A 30 5.23 2.14 16.65
N THR A 31 4.29 1.42 17.26
CA THR A 31 2.94 1.23 16.73
C THR A 31 2.19 2.55 16.59
N ILE A 32 2.28 3.44 17.59
CA ILE A 32 1.67 4.78 17.54
C ILE A 32 2.32 5.67 16.47
N GLY A 33 3.66 5.60 16.33
CA GLY A 33 4.39 6.34 15.31
C GLY A 33 3.99 5.90 13.90
N ALA A 34 4.04 4.60 13.64
CA ALA A 34 3.68 4.01 12.35
C ALA A 34 2.20 4.22 12.00
N PHE A 35 1.32 4.19 13.01
CA PHE A 35 -0.10 4.53 12.85
C PHE A 35 -0.31 5.98 12.42
N LYS A 36 0.36 6.93 13.08
CA LYS A 36 0.30 8.36 12.72
C LYS A 36 0.86 8.63 11.33
N THR A 37 1.93 7.94 10.94
CA THR A 37 2.53 8.09 9.61
C THR A 37 1.57 7.62 8.52
N ARG A 38 0.91 6.47 8.69
CA ARG A 38 -0.09 5.97 7.73
C ARG A 38 -1.27 6.94 7.57
N LEU A 39 -1.78 7.51 8.67
CA LEU A 39 -2.82 8.55 8.61
C LEU A 39 -2.37 9.79 7.83
N SER A 40 -1.11 10.23 8.04
CA SER A 40 -0.52 11.35 7.30
C SER A 40 -0.45 11.06 5.81
N VAL A 41 -0.05 9.84 5.43
CA VAL A 41 -0.04 9.40 4.02
C VAL A 41 -1.44 9.42 3.41
N ILE A 42 -2.43 8.81 4.06
CA ILE A 42 -3.82 8.82 3.57
C ILE A 42 -4.31 10.26 3.37
N SER A 43 -3.99 11.17 4.30
CA SER A 43 -4.36 12.58 4.21
C SER A 43 -3.64 13.32 3.07
N ALA A 44 -2.38 12.98 2.79
CA ALA A 44 -1.62 13.56 1.69
C ALA A 44 -2.10 13.05 0.33
N ILE A 45 -2.41 11.75 0.24
CA ILE A 45 -3.04 11.14 -0.93
C ILE A 45 -4.39 11.80 -1.19
N GLY A 46 -5.23 11.96 -0.17
CA GLY A 46 -6.53 12.60 -0.34
C GLY A 46 -6.41 13.99 -0.95
N ARG A 47 -5.56 14.85 -0.37
CA ARG A 47 -5.31 16.20 -0.90
C ARG A 47 -4.74 16.25 -2.32
N THR A 48 -4.15 15.15 -2.79
CA THR A 48 -3.49 15.08 -4.11
C THR A 48 -4.35 14.41 -5.17
N LEU A 49 -4.97 13.28 -4.82
CA LEU A 49 -5.67 12.38 -5.74
C LEU A 49 -7.18 12.57 -5.75
N GLU A 50 -7.77 13.24 -4.74
CA GLU A 50 -9.22 13.52 -4.71
C GLU A 50 -9.70 14.30 -5.94
N ALA A 51 -8.85 15.14 -6.52
CA ALA A 51 -9.17 15.87 -7.76
C ALA A 51 -9.28 14.97 -9.01
N PHE A 52 -8.80 13.73 -8.95
CA PHE A 52 -8.85 12.75 -10.04
C PHE A 52 -9.96 11.71 -9.83
N ASP A 53 -10.69 11.78 -8.72
CA ASP A 53 -11.77 10.85 -8.39
C ASP A 53 -13.13 11.46 -8.75
N ASP A 54 -13.84 10.83 -9.69
CA ASP A 54 -15.06 11.39 -10.28
C ASP A 54 -16.30 11.22 -9.38
N ASP A 55 -16.39 10.11 -8.63
CA ASP A 55 -17.55 9.77 -7.82
C ASP A 55 -17.32 9.89 -6.30
N ASN A 56 -16.07 10.15 -5.91
CA ASN A 56 -15.63 10.23 -4.53
C ASN A 56 -15.91 8.94 -3.74
N ILE A 57 -15.93 7.78 -4.41
CA ILE A 57 -16.09 6.45 -3.80
C ILE A 57 -14.74 5.73 -3.88
N ILE A 58 -14.17 5.44 -2.72
CA ILE A 58 -12.84 4.87 -2.60
C ILE A 58 -12.95 3.44 -2.03
N PRO A 59 -12.92 2.39 -2.90
CA PRO A 59 -12.78 1.03 -2.44
C PRO A 59 -11.51 0.88 -1.59
N THR A 60 -11.66 0.51 -0.33
CA THR A 60 -10.56 0.48 0.64
C THR A 60 -10.50 -0.86 1.35
N PHE A 61 -9.31 -1.45 1.37
CA PHE A 61 -9.06 -2.78 1.90
C PHE A 61 -7.90 -2.80 2.89
N GLY A 62 -8.01 -3.59 3.94
CA GLY A 62 -6.92 -3.97 4.85
C GLY A 62 -6.36 -5.34 4.51
N PHE A 63 -5.05 -5.53 4.68
CA PHE A 63 -4.38 -6.81 4.47
C PHE A 63 -3.20 -7.00 5.45
N GLY A 64 -2.73 -8.25 5.62
CA GLY A 64 -1.56 -8.55 6.46
C GLY A 64 -1.88 -8.70 7.94
N ASP A 65 -3.14 -8.78 8.32
CA ASP A 65 -3.52 -9.06 9.70
C ASP A 65 -3.59 -10.57 10.00
N SER A 66 -3.77 -10.93 11.27
CA SER A 66 -3.86 -12.34 11.68
C SER A 66 -5.00 -13.13 11.03
N THR A 67 -6.03 -12.48 10.49
CA THR A 67 -7.17 -13.13 9.83
C THR A 67 -7.00 -13.28 8.33
N THR A 68 -6.31 -12.34 7.67
CA THR A 68 -6.06 -12.38 6.22
C THR A 68 -4.75 -13.02 5.84
N LEU A 69 -3.75 -12.96 6.71
CA LEU A 69 -2.38 -13.40 6.43
C LEU A 69 -1.88 -12.74 5.14
N GLY A 70 -1.11 -13.46 4.32
CA GLY A 70 -0.71 -13.03 2.98
C GLY A 70 -1.66 -13.45 1.85
N GLN A 71 -2.87 -13.93 2.17
CA GLN A 71 -3.71 -14.64 1.21
C GLN A 71 -5.01 -13.91 0.83
N ARG A 72 -5.49 -13.00 1.67
CA ARG A 72 -6.73 -12.27 1.44
C ARG A 72 -6.58 -10.80 1.84
N CYS A 73 -7.60 -10.00 1.56
CA CYS A 73 -7.80 -8.70 2.18
C CYS A 73 -9.25 -8.58 2.65
N PHE A 74 -9.55 -7.59 3.48
CA PHE A 74 -10.89 -7.33 3.99
C PHE A 74 -11.29 -5.88 3.70
N PRO A 75 -12.56 -5.60 3.38
CA PRO A 75 -12.99 -4.24 3.07
C PRO A 75 -13.18 -3.41 4.35
N PHE A 76 -12.90 -2.10 4.26
CA PHE A 76 -13.11 -1.14 5.36
C PHE A 76 -14.56 -0.70 5.51
N SER A 77 -15.34 -0.80 4.44
CA SER A 77 -16.76 -0.49 4.42
C SER A 77 -17.54 -1.66 3.81
N GLN A 78 -18.80 -1.81 4.21
CA GLN A 78 -19.71 -2.79 3.60
C GLN A 78 -20.38 -2.10 2.40
N GLY A 79 -20.21 -2.63 1.20
CA GLY A 79 -20.77 -2.04 -0.03
C GLY A 79 -19.69 -1.62 -1.03
N ARG A 80 -19.94 -0.53 -1.77
CA ARG A 80 -19.10 -0.09 -2.90
C ARG A 80 -17.75 0.53 -2.51
N GLY A 81 -17.60 1.04 -1.29
CA GLY A 81 -16.38 1.72 -0.84
C GLY A 81 -16.63 2.71 0.29
N CYS A 82 -15.60 3.50 0.62
CA CYS A 82 -15.71 4.65 1.51
C CYS A 82 -16.08 5.91 0.71
N GLN A 83 -16.94 6.77 1.25
CA GLN A 83 -17.26 8.07 0.67
C GLN A 83 -16.14 9.06 1.00
N GLY A 84 -15.20 9.20 0.07
CA GLY A 84 -14.05 10.07 0.15
C GLY A 84 -13.03 9.71 1.22
N PHE A 85 -11.94 10.48 1.25
CA PHE A 85 -10.79 10.21 2.11
C PHE A 85 -11.08 10.43 3.59
N ASP A 86 -12.05 11.30 3.93
CA ASP A 86 -12.49 11.50 5.31
C ASP A 86 -13.10 10.23 5.89
N GLU A 87 -13.91 9.50 5.13
CA GLU A 87 -14.44 8.21 5.58
C GLU A 87 -13.33 7.16 5.66
N VAL A 88 -12.39 7.14 4.72
CA VAL A 88 -11.22 6.25 4.76
C VAL A 88 -10.44 6.46 6.06
N LEU A 89 -10.13 7.71 6.42
CA LEU A 89 -9.42 8.07 7.65
C LEU A 89 -10.21 7.65 8.89
N LYS A 90 -11.53 7.89 8.90
CA LYS A 90 -12.41 7.48 9.99
C LYS A 90 -12.39 5.96 10.17
N ARG A 91 -12.62 5.20 9.11
CA ARG A 91 -12.62 3.73 9.13
C ARG A 91 -11.26 3.16 9.54
N TYR A 92 -10.17 3.74 9.03
CA TYR A 92 -8.83 3.35 9.41
C TYR A 92 -8.60 3.51 10.93
N ASN A 93 -9.05 4.62 11.52
CA ASN A 93 -8.98 4.86 12.97
C ASN A 93 -9.85 3.89 13.78
N GLU A 94 -11.02 3.49 13.26
CA GLU A 94 -11.93 2.55 13.93
C GLU A 94 -11.40 1.11 13.90
N ILE A 95 -10.84 0.68 12.76
CA ILE A 95 -10.47 -0.72 12.50
C ILE A 95 -9.09 -1.04 13.08
N THR A 96 -8.08 -0.21 12.81
CA THR A 96 -6.68 -0.54 13.13
C THR A 96 -6.44 -0.91 14.61
N PRO A 97 -7.06 -0.25 15.61
CA PRO A 97 -6.89 -0.64 17.01
C PRO A 97 -7.42 -2.04 17.36
N GLN A 98 -8.34 -2.57 16.56
CA GLN A 98 -8.96 -3.89 16.75
C GLN A 98 -8.20 -5.00 16.01
N VAL A 99 -7.33 -4.61 15.07
CA VAL A 99 -6.61 -5.54 14.21
C VAL A 99 -5.32 -5.97 14.89
N LYS A 100 -5.12 -7.29 14.97
CA LYS A 100 -3.84 -7.85 15.40
C LYS A 100 -2.92 -7.95 14.19
N LEU A 101 -1.92 -7.05 14.17
CA LEU A 101 -0.88 -7.05 13.15
C LEU A 101 -0.20 -8.43 13.09
N TYR A 102 0.04 -8.92 11.88
CA TYR A 102 0.65 -10.24 11.65
C TYR A 102 1.51 -10.23 10.38
N GLY A 103 2.07 -11.38 10.04
CA GLY A 103 2.77 -11.62 8.77
C GLY A 103 2.60 -13.09 8.40
N PRO A 104 2.69 -13.49 7.12
CA PRO A 104 3.40 -12.82 6.04
C PRO A 104 2.62 -11.70 5.34
N THR A 105 3.35 -10.74 4.78
CA THR A 105 2.83 -9.64 3.96
C THR A 105 2.95 -9.99 2.48
N SER A 106 1.84 -9.87 1.75
CA SER A 106 1.76 -10.04 0.30
C SER A 106 0.83 -8.98 -0.27
N PHE A 107 1.20 -8.36 -1.38
CA PHE A 107 0.33 -7.41 -2.08
C PHE A 107 -0.56 -8.08 -3.12
N ALA A 108 -0.31 -9.36 -3.42
CA ALA A 108 -1.09 -10.10 -4.42
C ALA A 108 -2.61 -10.04 -4.17
N PRO A 109 -3.12 -10.22 -2.93
CA PRO A 109 -4.57 -10.18 -2.69
C PRO A 109 -5.19 -8.83 -3.01
N VAL A 110 -4.53 -7.73 -2.61
CA VAL A 110 -5.09 -6.38 -2.83
C VAL A 110 -4.98 -5.94 -4.29
N ILE A 111 -3.94 -6.37 -5.01
CA ILE A 111 -3.82 -6.15 -6.46
C ILE A 111 -4.93 -6.92 -7.19
N GLN A 112 -5.23 -8.15 -6.78
CA GLN A 112 -6.31 -8.95 -7.36
C GLN A 112 -7.69 -8.34 -7.10
N GLU A 113 -7.97 -7.84 -5.89
CA GLU A 113 -9.24 -7.14 -5.64
C GLU A 113 -9.36 -5.84 -6.44
N ALA A 114 -8.26 -5.10 -6.62
CA ALA A 114 -8.27 -3.93 -7.51
C ALA A 114 -8.62 -4.34 -8.94
N PHE A 115 -8.02 -5.42 -9.44
CA PHE A 115 -8.34 -5.94 -10.77
C PHE A 115 -9.81 -6.33 -10.91
N ARG A 116 -10.42 -6.94 -9.89
CA ARG A 116 -11.87 -7.24 -9.87
C ARG A 116 -12.71 -5.97 -9.86
N ALA A 117 -12.33 -4.96 -9.07
CA ALA A 117 -13.03 -3.69 -9.01
C ALA A 117 -13.11 -3.03 -10.40
N VAL A 118 -12.03 -3.06 -11.19
CA VAL A 118 -12.04 -2.52 -12.56
C VAL A 118 -12.91 -3.33 -13.52
N GLN A 119 -13.07 -4.64 -13.29
CA GLN A 119 -13.98 -5.45 -14.11
C GLN A 119 -15.45 -5.11 -13.85
N GLU A 120 -15.79 -4.77 -12.61
CA GLU A 120 -17.15 -4.37 -12.22
C GLU A 120 -17.46 -2.93 -12.63
N ASP A 121 -16.46 -2.04 -12.55
CA ASP A 121 -16.57 -0.63 -12.89
C ASP A 121 -15.46 -0.22 -13.88
N PRO A 122 -15.71 -0.35 -15.20
CA PRO A 122 -14.71 -0.07 -16.21
C PRO A 122 -14.32 1.40 -16.21
N GLY A 123 -13.08 1.69 -15.88
CA GLY A 123 -12.55 3.04 -15.80
C GLY A 123 -11.04 3.04 -15.61
N TYR A 124 -10.47 4.23 -15.46
CA TYR A 124 -9.06 4.38 -15.08
C TYR A 124 -8.95 4.28 -13.56
N HIS A 125 -8.33 3.21 -13.05
CA HIS A 125 -8.17 2.99 -11.62
C HIS A 125 -6.71 3.04 -11.20
N ILE A 126 -6.44 3.78 -10.12
CA ILE A 126 -5.14 3.84 -9.45
C ILE A 126 -5.23 3.06 -8.14
N LEU A 127 -4.45 1.98 -8.03
CA LEU A 127 -4.31 1.25 -6.78
C LEU A 127 -3.20 1.89 -5.94
N VAL A 128 -3.56 2.59 -4.87
CA VAL A 128 -2.58 3.05 -3.87
C VAL A 128 -2.44 2.02 -2.74
N ILE A 129 -1.23 1.52 -2.49
CA ILE A 129 -0.88 0.58 -1.42
C ILE A 129 0.01 1.32 -0.40
N ILE A 130 -0.38 1.31 0.87
CA ILE A 130 0.43 1.90 1.96
C ILE A 130 0.94 0.74 2.82
N ALA A 131 2.25 0.51 2.85
CA ALA A 131 2.84 -0.55 3.67
C ALA A 131 4.19 -0.16 4.25
N ASP A 132 4.60 -0.84 5.33
CA ASP A 132 5.74 -0.47 6.15
C ASP A 132 7.01 -1.29 5.93
N GLY A 133 7.08 -2.13 4.91
CA GLY A 133 8.30 -2.88 4.63
C GLY A 133 8.12 -3.96 3.59
N GLN A 134 9.05 -4.91 3.62
CA GLN A 134 9.19 -5.97 2.62
C GLN A 134 7.99 -6.92 2.58
N VAL A 135 7.68 -7.41 1.38
CA VAL A 135 6.78 -8.55 1.20
C VAL A 135 7.52 -9.85 1.50
N ASN A 136 6.88 -10.75 2.23
CA ASN A 136 7.42 -12.08 2.51
C ASN A 136 7.27 -13.02 1.31
N GLU A 137 6.31 -12.73 0.41
CA GLU A 137 6.05 -13.51 -0.80
C GLU A 137 6.29 -12.67 -2.07
N PRO A 138 7.56 -12.42 -2.43
CA PRO A 138 7.91 -11.57 -3.57
C PRO A 138 7.44 -12.16 -4.91
N THR A 139 7.43 -13.49 -5.06
CA THR A 139 6.99 -14.16 -6.29
C THR A 139 5.50 -13.96 -6.54
N ALA A 140 4.66 -14.10 -5.51
CA ALA A 140 3.21 -13.90 -5.64
C ALA A 140 2.90 -12.44 -5.99
N THR A 141 3.55 -11.50 -5.28
CA THR A 141 3.42 -10.07 -5.54
C THR A 141 3.88 -9.71 -6.95
N ARG A 142 5.04 -10.21 -7.39
CA ARG A 142 5.56 -10.01 -8.76
C ARG A 142 4.57 -10.49 -9.81
N ASN A 143 4.05 -11.71 -9.66
CA ASN A 143 3.09 -12.28 -10.62
C ASN A 143 1.82 -11.44 -10.69
N ALA A 144 1.32 -10.96 -9.54
CA ALA A 144 0.15 -10.10 -9.50
C ALA A 144 0.39 -8.74 -10.19
N ILE A 145 1.56 -8.12 -10.00
CA ILE A 145 1.94 -6.86 -10.69
C ILE A 145 2.00 -7.09 -12.21
N VAL A 146 2.63 -8.19 -12.65
CA VAL A 146 2.73 -8.55 -14.07
C VAL A 146 1.34 -8.81 -14.67
N GLU A 147 0.48 -9.55 -13.97
CA GLU A 147 -0.89 -9.80 -14.40
C GLU A 147 -1.69 -8.49 -14.53
N ALA A 148 -1.54 -7.61 -13.54
CA ALA A 148 -2.14 -6.29 -13.48
C ALA A 148 -1.60 -5.30 -14.53
N SER A 149 -0.51 -5.64 -15.24
CA SER A 149 -0.04 -4.86 -16.41
C SER A 149 -0.87 -5.14 -17.67
N ASN A 150 -1.83 -6.06 -17.61
CA ASN A 150 -2.86 -6.19 -18.63
C ASN A 150 -4.01 -5.23 -18.32
N PRO A 151 -4.59 -4.58 -19.35
CA PRO A 151 -5.81 -3.80 -19.16
C PRO A 151 -6.89 -4.64 -18.47
N PRO A 152 -7.73 -4.04 -17.60
CA PRO A 152 -7.97 -2.59 -17.49
C PRO A 152 -7.29 -1.86 -16.30
N LEU A 153 -6.45 -2.50 -15.49
CA LEU A 153 -5.81 -1.81 -14.35
C LEU A 153 -4.71 -0.86 -14.84
N ALA A 154 -4.71 0.37 -14.34
CA ALA A 154 -4.00 1.46 -14.98
C ALA A 154 -2.69 1.88 -14.28
N ALA A 155 -2.64 1.85 -12.95
CA ALA A 155 -1.42 2.09 -12.19
C ALA A 155 -1.50 1.54 -10.75
N ILE A 156 -0.35 1.12 -10.22
CA ILE A 156 -0.16 0.75 -8.81
C ILE A 156 0.88 1.70 -8.22
N ILE A 157 0.53 2.38 -7.12
CA ILE A 157 1.44 3.25 -6.38
C ILE A 157 1.67 2.63 -5.01
N MET A 158 2.87 2.18 -4.73
CA MET A 158 3.27 1.68 -3.41
C MET A 158 3.94 2.79 -2.62
N VAL A 159 3.32 3.19 -1.51
CA VAL A 159 3.85 4.19 -0.58
C VAL A 159 4.48 3.48 0.61
N GLY A 160 5.80 3.55 0.70
CA GLY A 160 6.59 3.03 1.80
C GLY A 160 6.58 3.96 3.00
N VAL A 161 6.17 3.46 4.17
CA VAL A 161 6.22 4.18 5.45
C VAL A 161 7.14 3.46 6.44
N GLY A 162 8.13 4.14 6.98
CA GLY A 162 9.11 3.51 7.89
C GLY A 162 10.52 3.53 7.32
N ASP A 163 11.40 2.71 7.90
CA ASP A 163 12.84 2.80 7.67
C ASP A 163 13.35 1.83 6.60
N GLY A 164 12.46 1.04 5.99
CA GLY A 164 12.82 0.00 5.02
C GLY A 164 13.41 -1.22 5.71
N PRO A 165 14.14 -2.10 5.01
CA PRO A 165 14.74 -1.97 3.67
C PRO A 165 13.77 -1.89 2.48
N TRP A 166 14.12 -1.10 1.45
CA TRP A 166 13.26 -0.80 0.27
C TRP A 166 13.78 -1.36 -1.06
N GLU A 167 14.90 -2.07 -1.09
CA GLU A 167 15.56 -2.53 -2.35
C GLU A 167 14.64 -3.43 -3.20
N MET A 168 13.77 -4.20 -2.55
CA MET A 168 12.79 -5.04 -3.24
C MET A 168 11.69 -4.22 -3.93
N MET A 169 11.28 -3.10 -3.33
CA MET A 169 10.30 -2.20 -3.93
C MET A 169 10.91 -1.47 -5.12
N GLU A 170 12.17 -1.05 -5.01
CA GLU A 170 12.95 -0.50 -6.15
C GLU A 170 13.15 -1.53 -7.27
N GLU A 171 13.23 -2.84 -6.95
CA GLU A 171 13.25 -3.90 -7.97
C GLU A 171 11.89 -4.05 -8.67
N PHE A 172 10.78 -3.92 -7.94
CA PHE A 172 9.45 -3.95 -8.56
C PHE A 172 9.17 -2.71 -9.41
N ASP A 173 9.72 -1.57 -9.03
CA ASP A 173 9.70 -0.31 -9.79
C ASP A 173 10.36 -0.50 -11.17
N ASP A 174 11.64 -0.87 -11.24
CA ASP A 174 12.43 -0.77 -12.49
C ASP A 174 12.69 -2.11 -13.21
N LYS A 175 12.51 -3.26 -12.54
CA LYS A 175 13.13 -4.53 -12.95
C LYS A 175 12.15 -5.67 -13.17
N LEU A 176 10.93 -5.35 -13.61
CA LEU A 176 9.92 -6.34 -13.99
C LEU A 176 9.85 -6.54 -15.51
N PRO A 177 10.67 -7.43 -16.11
CA PRO A 177 10.77 -7.55 -17.58
C PRO A 177 9.53 -8.12 -18.26
N ALA A 178 8.62 -8.76 -17.51
CA ALA A 178 7.45 -9.44 -18.05
C ALA A 178 6.19 -8.55 -18.12
N ARG A 179 6.24 -7.32 -17.59
CA ARG A 179 5.10 -6.39 -17.62
C ARG A 179 4.96 -5.75 -19.02
N ARG A 180 3.73 -5.48 -19.44
CA ARG A 180 3.46 -4.89 -20.77
C ARG A 180 3.82 -3.41 -20.86
N PHE A 181 3.63 -2.70 -19.76
CA PHE A 181 3.98 -1.29 -19.57
C PHE A 181 4.34 -1.08 -18.10
N ASP A 182 4.95 0.05 -17.79
CA ASP A 182 5.27 0.37 -16.41
C ASP A 182 4.01 0.73 -15.62
N ASN A 183 3.61 -0.15 -14.70
CA ASN A 183 2.37 -0.01 -13.95
C ASN A 183 2.60 0.01 -12.43
N PHE A 184 3.84 0.12 -11.95
CA PHE A 184 4.16 0.07 -10.53
C PHE A 184 5.17 1.17 -10.19
N GLN A 185 4.74 2.13 -9.37
CA GLN A 185 5.56 3.24 -8.86
C GLN A 185 5.79 3.06 -7.36
N PHE A 186 7.04 3.09 -6.91
CA PHE A 186 7.41 3.14 -5.50
C PHE A 186 7.69 4.57 -5.00
N VAL A 187 7.11 4.94 -3.85
CA VAL A 187 7.33 6.24 -3.19
C VAL A 187 7.71 6.04 -1.72
N GLU A 188 8.95 6.41 -1.37
CA GLU A 188 9.42 6.40 0.01
C GLU A 188 8.97 7.67 0.76
N TYR A 189 7.87 7.60 1.52
CA TYR A 189 7.23 8.77 2.11
C TYR A 189 8.15 9.55 3.07
N ASN A 190 8.92 8.85 3.89
CA ASN A 190 9.85 9.47 4.84
C ASN A 190 10.93 10.32 4.14
N LYS A 191 11.37 9.90 2.96
CA LYS A 191 12.34 10.64 2.14
C LYS A 191 11.70 11.84 1.46
N VAL A 192 10.45 11.72 1.02
CA VAL A 192 9.67 12.85 0.49
C VAL A 192 9.52 13.95 1.54
N LEU A 193 9.12 13.60 2.76
CA LEU A 193 8.96 14.55 3.86
C LEU A 193 10.28 15.27 4.19
N LYS A 194 11.40 14.54 4.24
CA LYS A 194 12.73 15.11 4.53
C LYS A 194 13.22 16.05 3.43
N ARG A 195 12.93 15.75 2.16
CA ARG A 195 13.37 16.56 1.01
C ARG A 195 12.49 17.78 0.75
N ASN A 196 11.21 17.72 1.09
CA ASN A 196 10.20 18.72 0.76
C ASN A 196 9.64 19.42 2.00
N LEU A 197 10.52 19.98 2.84
CA LEU A 197 10.15 20.60 4.13
C LEU A 197 9.12 21.73 4.00
N ARG A 198 9.08 22.43 2.86
CA ARG A 198 8.17 23.57 2.62
C ARG A 198 6.81 23.14 2.11
N ASN A 199 6.76 22.10 1.28
CA ASN A 199 5.53 21.58 0.70
C ASN A 199 5.67 20.07 0.46
N PRO A 200 5.52 19.26 1.52
CA PRO A 200 5.68 17.81 1.43
C PRO A 200 4.66 17.16 0.49
N GLU A 201 3.49 17.78 0.36
CA GLU A 201 2.37 17.27 -0.44
C GLU A 201 2.66 17.36 -1.92
N ALA A 202 3.14 18.52 -2.39
CA ALA A 202 3.55 18.68 -3.77
C ALA A 202 4.71 17.75 -4.14
N GLY A 203 5.65 17.53 -3.20
CA GLY A 203 6.72 16.57 -3.39
C GLY A 203 6.21 15.13 -3.50
N PHE A 204 5.23 14.76 -2.68
CA PHE A 204 4.58 13.45 -2.73
C PHE A 204 3.80 13.28 -4.04
N ALA A 205 2.98 14.26 -4.39
CA ALA A 205 2.21 14.29 -5.63
C ALA A 205 3.09 14.10 -6.85
N MET A 206 4.20 14.86 -6.93
CA MET A 206 5.13 14.75 -8.03
C MET A 206 5.70 13.34 -8.13
N GLN A 207 6.12 12.72 -7.01
CA GLN A 207 6.67 11.37 -7.05
C GLN A 207 5.64 10.27 -7.32
N ALA A 208 4.45 10.38 -6.75
CA ALA A 208 3.39 9.40 -6.93
C ALA A 208 2.80 9.43 -8.35
N LEU A 209 2.81 10.59 -9.00
CA LEU A 209 2.21 10.80 -10.33
C LEU A 209 3.22 10.76 -11.49
N MET A 210 4.53 10.60 -11.21
CA MET A 210 5.58 10.67 -12.24
C MET A 210 5.44 9.59 -13.33
N GLU A 211 4.98 8.40 -12.95
CA GLU A 211 4.83 7.25 -13.86
C GLU A 211 3.39 6.95 -14.28
N ILE A 212 2.44 7.77 -13.85
CA ILE A 212 1.09 7.70 -14.42
C ILE A 212 1.17 8.17 -15.87
N PRO A 213 0.85 7.32 -16.87
CA PRO A 213 0.96 7.70 -18.26
C PRO A 213 0.12 8.96 -18.53
N GLY A 214 0.78 10.04 -18.98
CA GLY A 214 0.10 11.28 -19.38
C GLY A 214 -0.79 11.12 -20.63
N GLU A 215 -0.74 9.95 -21.28
CA GLU A 215 -1.55 9.63 -22.45
C GLU A 215 -2.71 8.71 -22.06
N CYS A 216 -3.73 9.32 -21.43
CA CYS A 216 -5.10 8.84 -21.49
C CYS A 216 -5.96 10.01 -21.97
N CYS A 217 -5.76 10.38 -23.24
CA CYS A 217 -6.62 11.28 -24.02
C CYS A 217 -7.18 10.51 -25.21
#